data_AF-A0A9Q1I3V1-F1
#
_entry.id   AF-A0A9Q1I3V1-F1
#
_cell.length_a   1.000
_cell.length_b   1.000
_cell.length_c   1.000
_cell.angle_alpha   90.00
_cell.angle_beta   90.00
_cell.angle_gamma   90.00
#
_symmetry.space_group_name_H-M   'P 1'
#
loop_
_entity.id
_entity.type
_entity.pdbx_description
1 polymer ?
#
loop_
_entity_poly.entity_id
_entity_poly.type
_entity_poly.pdbx_seq_one_letter_code
_entity_poly.pdbx_strand_id
1 'polypeptide(L)'
;MPQTLCSSTMFTPSGFSPHLVPSEDPPEEGPGPGPELAEGPRLTSASLDTLIQHLVPTADYYPEKAYVFTFLLSSRLFIPPPELLSRVCQLCIKQQHLDQIPLDMAKVRKFGPKILQLLTEWTETFPLDFREEQMVGHLQDIIHRIAPCDEAYWKTMNQMLQNLSQKLAALKQADEGLVKFSVSSSTSDKMVAYKTKPPPVQKDVLSVCSDPYTLAQQLTHVELERLSHIGPEEFVQAFAQKDPLDSSQPCFSDQKKKTSNLEAYVKWFNRLCYLVATEICMPAKKKQRALVVEFFIDVARECFNIGNFNSLMAIISGMNMSPVSRLKKTWSKVKTAKFFILEHQMDPTGNFYNYRTALRGAAHRSQTAHSNREKIVIPFFSLLIKDIYFLNEGCANRLPNGHVNFEKFVELARQVGEFITWKQVECPFEEERNILQYLHSAPVFTEDGLYLASYESESPENQVEKDRWKSLRTSILGKT
;
A
#
# COMPACT_ATOMS: atom_id res chain seq x y z
N MET A 1 -0.86 -13.17 -5.71
CA MET A 1 -1.58 -12.02 -5.12
C MET A 1 -2.05 -12.42 -3.73
N PRO A 2 -1.58 -11.77 -2.66
CA PRO A 2 -2.17 -11.90 -1.33
C PRO A 2 -3.66 -11.55 -1.46
N GLN A 3 -4.54 -12.48 -1.13
CA GLN A 3 -5.98 -12.29 -1.29
C GLN A 3 -6.52 -11.58 -0.05
N THR A 4 -7.11 -10.39 -0.22
CA THR A 4 -8.12 -9.93 0.73
C THR A 4 -9.35 -10.81 0.63
N LEU A 5 -10.06 -11.00 1.73
CA LEU A 5 -11.37 -11.67 1.72
C LEU A 5 -12.21 -11.13 0.57
N CYS A 6 -12.57 -12.01 -0.38
CA CYS A 6 -13.30 -11.66 -1.58
C CYS A 6 -14.59 -10.91 -1.23
N SER A 7 -14.69 -9.64 -1.61
CA SER A 7 -15.94 -8.88 -1.54
C SER A 7 -17.06 -9.57 -2.34
N SER A 8 -16.73 -10.36 -3.36
CA SER A 8 -17.71 -11.12 -4.16
C SER A 8 -18.43 -12.23 -3.38
N THR A 9 -17.91 -12.70 -2.25
CA THR A 9 -18.60 -13.65 -1.36
C THR A 9 -19.34 -12.97 -0.20
N MET A 10 -19.16 -11.66 0.00
CA MET A 10 -19.77 -10.91 1.11
C MET A 10 -21.01 -10.10 0.71
N PHE A 11 -21.31 -9.97 -0.58
CA PHE A 11 -22.56 -9.40 -1.06
C PHE A 11 -23.51 -10.52 -1.52
N THR A 12 -24.43 -10.91 -0.64
CA THR A 12 -25.64 -11.62 -1.07
C THR A 12 -26.65 -10.56 -1.53
N PRO A 13 -27.10 -10.58 -2.80
CA PRO A 13 -28.10 -9.63 -3.25
C PRO A 13 -29.43 -10.04 -2.64
N SER A 14 -29.91 -9.29 -1.65
CA SER A 14 -31.27 -9.47 -1.12
C SER A 14 -32.02 -8.15 -1.18
N GLY A 15 -33.10 -8.14 -1.96
CA GLY A 15 -34.15 -7.11 -1.94
C GLY A 15 -34.13 -6.13 -3.11
N PHE A 16 -34.62 -6.57 -4.27
CA PHE A 16 -35.11 -5.67 -5.33
C PHE A 16 -36.26 -4.81 -4.80
N SER A 17 -36.27 -3.53 -5.16
CA SER A 17 -37.51 -2.75 -5.27
C SER A 17 -37.46 -1.97 -6.60
N PRO A 18 -38.46 -2.13 -7.48
CA PRO A 18 -38.47 -1.51 -8.80
C PRO A 18 -39.04 -0.10 -8.68
N HIS A 19 -38.41 0.87 -9.34
CA HIS A 19 -39.01 2.06 -9.95
C HIS A 19 -37.88 3.09 -10.06
N LEU A 20 -37.36 3.27 -11.28
CA LEU A 20 -37.05 4.57 -11.89
C LEU A 20 -36.63 4.29 -13.34
N VAL A 21 -37.42 4.87 -14.25
CA VAL A 21 -37.27 4.86 -15.71
C VAL A 21 -36.04 5.68 -16.09
N PRO A 22 -35.24 5.31 -17.11
CA PRO A 22 -34.09 6.11 -17.52
C PRO A 22 -34.56 7.31 -18.36
N SER A 23 -34.18 8.52 -17.96
CA SER A 23 -34.22 9.72 -18.79
C SER A 23 -32.92 9.79 -19.61
N GLU A 24 -33.07 9.83 -20.93
CA GLU A 24 -31.99 10.16 -21.87
C GLU A 24 -31.65 11.65 -21.74
N ASP A 25 -30.37 11.96 -21.49
CA ASP A 25 -29.82 13.31 -21.63
C ASP A 25 -28.46 13.27 -22.38
N PRO A 26 -28.08 14.36 -23.09
CA PRO A 26 -27.09 14.35 -24.19
C PRO A 26 -25.64 14.43 -23.70
N PRO A 27 -24.64 14.32 -24.61
CA PRO A 27 -23.23 14.34 -24.20
C PRO A 27 -22.79 15.75 -23.81
N GLU A 28 -22.46 15.96 -22.53
CA GLU A 28 -21.80 17.19 -22.08
C GLU A 28 -20.29 17.15 -22.35
N GLU A 29 -19.82 18.22 -23.00
CA GLU A 29 -18.43 18.49 -23.33
C GLU A 29 -17.58 18.61 -22.05
N GLY A 30 -16.48 17.85 -22.00
CA GLY A 30 -15.48 17.95 -20.93
C GLY A 30 -14.72 19.29 -20.96
N PRO A 31 -14.13 19.72 -19.82
CA PRO A 31 -13.36 20.95 -19.78
C PRO A 31 -12.07 20.79 -20.61
N GLY A 32 -11.86 21.70 -21.55
CA GLY A 32 -10.72 21.72 -22.48
C GLY A 32 -9.35 21.83 -21.79
N PRO A 33 -8.27 21.48 -22.50
CA PRO A 33 -6.93 21.46 -21.93
C PRO A 33 -6.44 22.88 -21.64
N GLY A 34 -5.85 23.07 -20.45
CA GLY A 34 -5.07 24.26 -20.09
C GLY A 34 -3.83 24.41 -20.97
N PRO A 35 -3.14 25.56 -20.89
CA PRO A 35 -2.17 25.99 -21.90
C PRO A 35 -0.97 25.04 -21.98
N GLU A 36 -0.80 24.43 -23.16
CA GLU A 36 0.33 23.59 -23.53
C GLU A 36 1.63 24.41 -23.56
N LEU A 37 2.49 24.19 -22.57
CA LEU A 37 3.92 24.46 -22.70
C LEU A 37 4.49 23.34 -23.58
N ALA A 38 5.13 23.72 -24.68
CA ALA A 38 5.67 22.80 -25.69
C ALA A 38 6.63 21.76 -25.08
N GLU A 39 6.11 20.57 -24.75
CA GLU A 39 6.90 19.38 -24.43
C GLU A 39 7.50 18.82 -25.73
N GLY A 40 8.80 18.50 -25.73
CA GLY A 40 9.42 17.75 -26.83
C GLY A 40 8.73 16.38 -27.04
N PRO A 41 9.06 15.64 -28.11
CA PRO A 41 8.40 14.35 -28.37
C PRO A 41 8.55 13.41 -27.18
N ARG A 42 7.42 13.04 -26.56
CA ARG A 42 7.38 12.10 -25.44
C ARG A 42 8.03 10.78 -25.84
N LEU A 43 8.98 10.32 -25.03
CA LEU A 43 9.66 9.05 -25.22
C LEU A 43 8.67 7.89 -24.97
N THR A 44 8.15 7.29 -26.03
CA THR A 44 7.18 6.18 -25.93
C THR A 44 7.85 4.81 -25.85
N SER A 45 8.96 4.62 -26.58
CA SER A 45 9.75 3.39 -26.56
C SER A 45 11.19 3.61 -27.02
N ALA A 46 12.12 2.78 -26.55
CA ALA A 46 13.52 2.81 -26.95
C ALA A 46 14.21 1.47 -26.64
N SER A 47 15.37 1.24 -27.26
CA SER A 47 16.25 0.15 -26.83
C SER A 47 16.68 0.36 -25.36
N LEU A 48 16.99 -0.72 -24.64
CA LEU A 48 17.45 -0.62 -23.26
C LEU A 48 18.72 0.26 -23.16
N ASP A 49 19.66 0.12 -24.09
CA ASP A 49 20.89 0.91 -24.10
C ASP A 49 20.62 2.40 -24.32
N THR A 50 19.66 2.75 -25.19
CA THR A 50 19.22 4.14 -25.38
C THR A 50 18.59 4.71 -24.10
N LEU A 51 17.78 3.93 -23.38
CA LEU A 51 17.19 4.35 -22.11
C LEU A 51 18.26 4.55 -21.03
N ILE A 52 19.24 3.65 -20.93
CA ILE A 52 20.37 3.81 -20.00
C ILE A 52 21.17 5.07 -20.37
N GLN A 53 21.42 5.31 -21.66
CA GLN A 53 22.10 6.52 -22.11
C GLN A 53 21.33 7.78 -21.73
N HIS A 54 20.00 7.76 -21.81
CA HIS A 54 19.16 8.89 -21.42
C HIS A 54 19.12 9.13 -19.91
N LEU A 55 19.39 8.10 -19.08
CA LEU A 55 19.54 8.24 -17.63
C LEU A 55 20.85 8.95 -17.25
N VAL A 56 21.92 8.79 -18.03
CA VAL A 56 23.25 9.28 -17.69
C VAL A 56 23.33 10.81 -17.88
N PRO A 57 23.60 11.61 -16.82
CA PRO A 57 23.74 13.04 -16.96
C PRO A 57 25.03 13.42 -17.70
N THR A 58 25.06 14.60 -18.30
CA THR A 58 26.25 15.16 -18.95
C THR A 58 26.49 16.59 -18.46
N ALA A 59 27.57 17.24 -18.89
CA ALA A 59 27.84 18.64 -18.56
C ALA A 59 26.66 19.58 -18.86
N ASP A 60 25.86 19.28 -19.89
CA ASP A 60 24.78 20.15 -20.37
C ASP A 60 23.37 19.53 -20.25
N TYR A 61 23.27 18.27 -19.82
CA TYR A 61 21.99 17.54 -19.70
C TYR A 61 21.82 16.89 -18.32
N TYR A 62 20.57 16.87 -17.84
CA TYR A 62 20.13 16.06 -16.70
C TYR A 62 18.75 15.47 -17.02
N PRO A 63 18.49 14.17 -16.77
CA PRO A 63 17.19 13.56 -17.02
C PRO A 63 16.09 14.18 -16.16
N GLU A 64 14.87 14.24 -16.70
CA GLU A 64 13.72 14.68 -15.91
C GLU A 64 13.48 13.75 -14.72
N LYS A 65 13.05 14.30 -13.57
CA LYS A 65 12.80 13.52 -12.35
C LYS A 65 11.79 12.39 -12.57
N ALA A 66 10.74 12.65 -13.36
CA ALA A 66 9.75 11.64 -13.72
C ALA A 66 10.39 10.49 -14.53
N TYR A 67 11.32 10.80 -15.44
CA TYR A 67 12.08 9.79 -16.18
C TYR A 67 12.98 8.98 -15.25
N VAL A 68 13.75 9.63 -14.37
CA VAL A 68 14.63 8.95 -13.39
C VAL A 68 13.81 7.97 -12.56
N PHE A 69 12.71 8.42 -11.96
CA PHE A 69 11.83 7.55 -11.17
C PHE A 69 11.28 6.39 -12.01
N THR A 70 10.70 6.68 -13.18
CA THR A 70 10.09 5.69 -14.06
C THR A 70 11.08 4.63 -14.52
N PHE A 71 12.25 5.05 -14.99
CA PHE A 71 13.27 4.16 -15.50
C PHE A 71 13.91 3.36 -14.38
N LEU A 72 14.29 3.99 -13.26
CA LEU A 72 14.83 3.25 -12.11
C LEU A 72 13.81 2.26 -11.54
N LEU A 73 12.52 2.60 -11.50
CA LEU A 73 11.44 1.70 -11.06
C LEU A 73 11.35 0.45 -11.95
N SER A 74 11.21 0.67 -13.25
CA SER A 74 10.89 -0.36 -14.25
C SER A 74 12.10 -1.14 -14.77
N SER A 75 13.31 -0.59 -14.68
CA SER A 75 14.55 -1.24 -15.15
C SER A 75 14.78 -2.61 -14.49
N ARG A 76 14.27 -2.82 -13.28
CA ARG A 76 14.33 -4.10 -12.55
C ARG A 76 13.70 -5.28 -13.30
N LEU A 77 12.82 -5.00 -14.26
CA LEU A 77 12.22 -6.01 -15.14
C LEU A 77 13.15 -6.42 -16.31
N PHE A 78 14.24 -5.68 -16.52
CA PHE A 78 15.10 -5.81 -17.71
C PHE A 78 16.59 -5.97 -17.39
N ILE A 79 17.04 -5.40 -16.28
CA ILE A 79 18.44 -5.34 -15.87
C ILE A 79 18.54 -5.27 -14.33
N PRO A 80 19.38 -6.10 -13.69
CA PRO A 80 19.60 -6.02 -12.25
C PRO A 80 20.22 -4.67 -11.84
N PRO A 81 19.88 -4.10 -10.66
CA PRO A 81 20.44 -2.82 -10.22
C PRO A 81 21.99 -2.74 -10.22
N PRO A 82 22.74 -3.77 -9.78
CA PRO A 82 24.21 -3.77 -9.86
C PRO A 82 24.75 -3.65 -11.28
N GLU A 83 24.14 -4.38 -12.22
CA GLU A 83 24.52 -4.30 -13.63
C GLU A 83 24.16 -2.94 -14.23
N LEU A 84 22.99 -2.40 -13.89
CA LEU A 84 22.56 -1.07 -14.35
C LEU A 84 23.52 0.01 -13.88
N LEU A 85 23.86 0.04 -12.59
CA LEU A 85 24.79 1.03 -12.04
C LEU A 85 26.17 0.90 -12.68
N SER A 86 26.65 -0.33 -12.92
CA SER A 86 27.90 -0.57 -13.64
C SER A 86 27.88 0.06 -15.05
N ARG A 87 26.81 -0.16 -15.82
CA ARG A 87 26.66 0.43 -17.17
C ARG A 87 26.57 1.96 -17.12
N VAL A 88 25.85 2.53 -16.15
CA VAL A 88 25.77 3.97 -15.92
C VAL A 88 27.16 4.56 -15.65
N CYS A 89 27.94 3.95 -14.73
CA CYS A 89 29.30 4.38 -14.43
C CYS A 89 30.22 4.29 -15.66
N GLN A 90 30.17 3.19 -16.42
CA GLN A 90 30.96 3.04 -17.64
C GLN A 90 30.62 4.10 -18.70
N LEU A 91 29.34 4.44 -18.87
CA LEU A 91 28.91 5.49 -19.78
C LEU A 91 29.37 6.87 -19.30
N CYS A 92 29.31 7.15 -18.00
CA CYS A 92 29.86 8.37 -17.42
C CYS A 92 31.35 8.51 -17.76
N ILE A 93 32.13 7.45 -17.53
CA ILE A 93 33.57 7.42 -17.82
C ILE A 93 33.85 7.68 -19.30
N LYS A 94 33.13 7.00 -20.20
CA LYS A 94 33.31 7.15 -21.66
C LYS A 94 32.91 8.54 -22.15
N GLN A 95 31.72 9.03 -21.79
CA GLN A 95 31.17 10.28 -22.30
C GLN A 95 31.86 11.52 -21.72
N GLN A 96 32.30 11.44 -20.47
CA GLN A 96 32.98 12.54 -19.78
C GLN A 96 34.50 12.44 -19.84
N HIS A 97 35.03 11.39 -20.49
CA HIS A 97 36.46 11.15 -20.66
C HIS A 97 37.23 11.08 -19.33
N LEU A 98 36.64 10.42 -18.33
CA LEU A 98 37.20 10.38 -16.97
C LEU A 98 38.50 9.57 -16.85
N ASP A 99 38.80 8.73 -17.85
CA ASP A 99 40.06 7.96 -17.94
C ASP A 99 41.18 8.72 -18.68
N GLN A 100 40.88 9.88 -19.28
CA GLN A 100 41.89 10.63 -20.03
C GLN A 100 42.82 11.39 -19.08
N ILE A 101 44.11 11.40 -19.45
CA ILE A 101 45.16 12.17 -18.76
C ILE A 101 45.75 13.13 -19.79
N PRO A 102 45.69 14.47 -19.57
CA PRO A 102 45.09 15.15 -18.41
C PRO A 102 43.54 15.18 -18.45
N LEU A 103 42.93 15.19 -17.27
CA LEU A 103 41.47 15.27 -17.11
C LEU A 103 40.96 16.69 -17.42
N ASP A 104 39.86 16.81 -18.16
CA ASP A 104 39.18 18.09 -18.39
C ASP A 104 38.41 18.52 -17.13
N MET A 105 39.10 19.23 -16.25
CA MET A 105 38.56 19.70 -14.97
C MET A 105 37.31 20.59 -15.13
N ALA A 106 37.20 21.35 -16.22
CA ALA A 106 36.07 22.26 -16.44
C ALA A 106 34.80 21.47 -16.78
N LYS A 107 34.93 20.47 -17.67
CA LYS A 107 33.83 19.56 -18.01
C LYS A 107 33.40 18.73 -16.80
N VAL A 108 34.34 18.17 -16.04
CA VAL A 108 34.04 17.37 -14.85
C VAL A 108 33.35 18.20 -13.76
N ARG A 109 33.73 19.46 -13.56
CA ARG A 109 33.04 20.34 -12.59
C ARG A 109 31.57 20.61 -12.90
N LYS A 110 31.19 20.60 -14.19
CA LYS A 110 29.77 20.71 -14.61
C LYS A 110 29.02 19.39 -14.47
N PHE A 111 29.71 18.27 -14.68
CA PHE A 111 29.13 16.92 -14.62
C PHE A 111 29.01 16.37 -13.19
N GLY A 112 30.02 16.58 -12.34
CA GLY A 112 30.14 16.01 -10.99
C GLY A 112 28.89 16.21 -10.11
N PRO A 113 28.36 17.44 -9.98
CA PRO A 113 27.15 17.69 -9.21
C PRO A 113 25.92 16.92 -9.73
N LYS A 114 25.83 16.72 -11.05
CA LYS A 114 24.70 16.05 -11.68
C LYS A 114 24.73 14.53 -11.48
N ILE A 115 25.91 13.90 -11.61
CA ILE A 115 26.01 12.47 -11.29
C ILE A 115 25.78 12.23 -9.80
N LEU A 116 26.30 13.09 -8.92
CA LEU A 116 26.00 13.04 -7.49
C LEU A 116 24.51 13.18 -7.19
N GLN A 117 23.80 14.08 -7.91
CA GLN A 117 22.35 14.22 -7.80
C GLN A 117 21.64 12.92 -8.20
N LEU A 118 21.96 12.33 -9.36
CA LEU A 118 21.35 11.06 -9.80
C LEU A 118 21.57 9.93 -8.78
N LEU A 119 22.80 9.80 -8.27
CA LEU A 119 23.12 8.77 -7.27
C LEU A 119 22.39 9.01 -5.96
N THR A 120 22.26 10.27 -5.54
CA THR A 120 21.48 10.65 -4.34
C THR A 120 20.02 10.27 -4.53
N GLU A 121 19.40 10.68 -5.65
CA GLU A 121 18.01 10.34 -5.97
C GLU A 121 17.78 8.81 -5.99
N TRP A 122 18.72 8.03 -6.53
CA TRP A 122 18.63 6.57 -6.53
C TRP A 122 18.73 6.01 -5.10
N THR A 123 19.71 6.43 -4.30
CA THR A 123 19.86 5.95 -2.91
C THR A 123 18.68 6.32 -2.01
N GLU A 124 18.05 7.47 -2.26
CA GLU A 124 16.87 7.92 -1.53
C GLU A 124 15.61 7.17 -1.95
N THR A 125 15.41 6.95 -3.26
CA THR A 125 14.21 6.32 -3.79
C THR A 125 14.22 4.80 -3.59
N PHE A 126 15.36 4.16 -3.80
CA PHE A 126 15.53 2.69 -3.75
C PHE A 126 16.71 2.29 -2.87
N PRO A 127 16.66 2.58 -1.56
CA PRO A 127 17.77 2.29 -0.65
C PRO A 127 18.13 0.79 -0.60
N LEU A 128 17.15 -0.08 -0.84
CA LEU A 128 17.33 -1.53 -0.81
C LEU A 128 18.25 -2.06 -1.92
N ASP A 129 18.40 -1.34 -3.04
CA ASP A 129 19.33 -1.72 -4.10
C ASP A 129 20.79 -1.69 -3.60
N PHE A 130 21.11 -0.81 -2.64
CA PHE A 130 22.49 -0.58 -2.14
C PHE A 130 22.86 -1.45 -0.93
N ARG A 131 22.16 -2.57 -0.72
CA ARG A 131 22.55 -3.56 0.30
C ARG A 131 23.80 -4.35 -0.10
N GLU A 132 24.04 -4.50 -1.40
CA GLU A 132 25.18 -5.24 -1.94
C GLU A 132 26.42 -4.35 -1.97
N GLU A 133 27.56 -4.89 -1.53
CA GLU A 133 28.84 -4.16 -1.51
C GLU A 133 29.26 -3.70 -2.91
N GLN A 134 28.89 -4.45 -3.95
CA GLN A 134 29.15 -4.10 -5.35
C GLN A 134 28.54 -2.74 -5.72
N MET A 135 27.32 -2.43 -5.27
CA MET A 135 26.66 -1.15 -5.54
C MET A 135 27.44 0.00 -4.91
N VAL A 136 27.89 -0.16 -3.67
CA VAL A 136 28.71 0.83 -2.96
C VAL A 136 30.07 0.99 -3.64
N GLY A 137 30.67 -0.10 -4.13
CA GLY A 137 31.91 -0.08 -4.90
C GLY A 137 31.82 0.77 -6.17
N HIS A 138 30.72 0.67 -6.92
CA HIS A 138 30.48 1.50 -8.11
C HIS A 138 30.33 2.99 -7.77
N LEU A 139 29.68 3.32 -6.66
CA LEU A 139 29.61 4.70 -6.15
C LEU A 139 31.01 5.24 -5.81
N GLN A 140 31.83 4.44 -5.13
CA GLN A 140 33.18 4.86 -4.76
C GLN A 140 34.06 5.05 -6.00
N ASP A 141 34.02 4.15 -6.98
CA ASP A 141 34.84 4.26 -8.21
C ASP A 141 34.56 5.56 -8.97
N ILE A 142 33.29 5.93 -9.16
CA ILE A 142 32.96 7.16 -9.88
C ILE A 142 33.41 8.42 -9.12
N ILE A 143 33.32 8.41 -7.78
CA ILE A 143 33.75 9.54 -6.95
C ILE A 143 35.27 9.69 -6.93
N HIS A 144 36.03 8.59 -6.85
CA HIS A 144 37.50 8.65 -6.96
C HIS A 144 37.95 9.32 -8.26
N ARG A 145 37.21 9.15 -9.35
CA ARG A 145 37.55 9.71 -10.67
C ARG A 145 37.25 11.21 -10.79
N ILE A 146 36.23 11.71 -10.10
CA ILE A 146 35.84 13.13 -10.17
C ILE A 146 36.38 13.98 -9.02
N ALA A 147 36.72 13.37 -7.87
CA ALA A 147 37.20 14.07 -6.68
C ALA A 147 38.45 14.95 -6.88
N PRO A 148 39.42 14.63 -7.78
CA PRO A 148 40.54 15.53 -8.04
C PRO A 148 40.12 16.93 -8.54
N CYS A 149 38.90 17.08 -9.05
CA CYS A 149 38.38 18.35 -9.53
C CYS A 149 37.81 19.25 -8.44
N ASP A 150 37.26 18.65 -7.38
CA ASP A 150 36.59 19.30 -6.24
C ASP A 150 36.48 18.32 -5.05
N GLU A 151 37.12 18.65 -3.93
CA GLU A 151 37.08 17.86 -2.70
C GLU A 151 35.68 17.77 -2.09
N ALA A 152 34.78 18.71 -2.42
CA ALA A 152 33.40 18.69 -1.93
C ALA A 152 32.62 17.43 -2.38
N TYR A 153 33.03 16.79 -3.48
CA TYR A 153 32.38 15.57 -3.98
C TYR A 153 32.50 14.41 -2.99
N TRP A 154 33.64 14.27 -2.31
CA TRP A 154 33.81 13.29 -1.24
C TRP A 154 32.87 13.55 -0.07
N LYS A 155 32.73 14.84 0.31
CA LYS A 155 31.85 15.24 1.40
C LYS A 155 30.39 14.87 1.09
N THR A 156 29.92 15.18 -0.12
CA THR A 156 28.55 14.84 -0.56
C THR A 156 28.34 13.33 -0.59
N MET A 157 29.28 12.55 -1.12
CA MET A 157 29.18 11.09 -1.16
C MET A 157 29.14 10.49 0.26
N ASN A 158 29.99 10.95 1.16
CA ASN A 158 30.01 10.46 2.54
C ASN A 158 28.69 10.78 3.26
N GLN A 159 28.13 11.96 3.05
CA GLN A 159 26.80 12.31 3.59
C GLN A 159 25.70 11.40 3.02
N MET A 160 25.72 11.15 1.71
CA MET A 160 24.78 10.26 1.03
C MET A 160 24.86 8.82 1.58
N LEU A 161 26.07 8.26 1.72
CA LEU A 161 26.28 6.93 2.29
C LEU A 161 25.86 6.87 3.77
N GLN A 162 26.10 7.93 4.54
CA GLN A 162 25.64 8.02 5.93
C GLN A 162 24.11 7.98 5.99
N ASN A 163 23.42 8.81 5.20
CA ASN A 163 21.96 8.83 5.13
C ASN A 163 21.39 7.47 4.70
N LEU A 164 22.00 6.84 3.68
CA LEU A 164 21.64 5.51 3.22
C LEU A 164 21.79 4.47 4.35
N SER A 165 22.91 4.50 5.08
CA SER A 165 23.15 3.56 6.18
C SER A 165 22.12 3.71 7.31
N GLN A 166 21.74 4.95 7.65
CA GLN A 166 20.71 5.24 8.65
C GLN A 166 19.35 4.73 8.19
N LYS A 167 18.99 4.96 6.91
CA LYS A 167 17.73 4.50 6.31
C LYS A 167 17.66 2.97 6.26
N LEU A 168 18.74 2.30 5.85
CA LEU A 168 18.83 0.84 5.85
C LEU A 168 18.75 0.25 7.26
N ALA A 169 19.34 0.91 8.26
CA ALA A 169 19.23 0.51 9.66
C ALA A 169 17.80 0.66 10.18
N ALA A 170 17.12 1.76 9.86
CA ALA A 170 15.71 1.98 10.22
C ALA A 170 14.80 0.90 9.59
N LEU A 171 14.99 0.60 8.30
CA LEU A 171 14.24 -0.47 7.62
C LEU A 171 14.50 -1.86 8.23
N LYS A 172 15.74 -2.15 8.65
CA LYS A 172 16.06 -3.40 9.36
C LYS A 172 15.41 -3.48 10.74
N GLN A 173 15.43 -2.39 11.51
CA GLN A 173 14.79 -2.32 12.82
C GLN A 173 13.27 -2.45 12.72
N ALA A 174 12.66 -1.86 11.69
CA ALA A 174 11.25 -2.02 11.39
C ALA A 174 10.91 -3.48 11.06
N ASP A 175 11.69 -4.14 10.21
CA ASP A 175 11.50 -5.55 9.86
C ASP A 175 11.68 -6.46 11.09
N GLU A 176 12.70 -6.21 11.93
CA GLU A 176 12.87 -6.91 13.20
C GLU A 176 11.76 -6.62 14.21
N GLY A 177 11.24 -5.40 14.26
CA GLY A 177 10.09 -5.02 15.09
C GLY A 177 8.83 -5.73 14.63
N LEU A 178 8.63 -5.84 13.32
CA LEU A 178 7.52 -6.54 12.68
C LEU A 178 7.65 -8.06 12.86
N VAL A 179 8.86 -8.62 12.80
CA VAL A 179 9.15 -10.04 13.08
C VAL A 179 9.04 -10.33 14.56
N LYS A 180 9.60 -9.51 15.46
CA LYS A 180 9.43 -9.64 16.92
C LYS A 180 7.96 -9.53 17.27
N PHE A 181 7.22 -8.58 16.68
CA PHE A 181 5.77 -8.48 16.80
C PHE A 181 5.07 -9.71 16.20
N SER A 182 5.53 -10.29 15.08
CA SER A 182 4.98 -11.54 14.49
C SER A 182 5.26 -12.78 15.36
N VAL A 183 6.39 -12.81 16.06
CA VAL A 183 6.84 -13.92 16.91
C VAL A 183 6.21 -13.80 18.31
N SER A 184 6.09 -12.60 18.87
CA SER A 184 5.31 -12.33 20.08
C SER A 184 3.80 -12.28 19.83
N SER A 185 3.35 -12.10 18.59
CA SER A 185 1.96 -12.33 18.14
C SER A 185 1.72 -13.77 17.67
N SER A 186 2.70 -14.66 17.72
CA SER A 186 2.37 -16.10 17.72
C SER A 186 1.44 -16.49 18.89
N THR A 187 1.22 -15.58 19.86
CA THR A 187 0.13 -15.63 20.85
C THR A 187 -0.99 -14.58 20.66
N SER A 188 -0.83 -13.54 19.81
CA SER A 188 -1.77 -12.40 19.64
C SER A 188 -2.44 -12.28 18.24
N ASP A 189 -1.80 -12.81 17.18
CA ASP A 189 -2.33 -13.06 15.83
C ASP A 189 -2.98 -14.44 15.71
N LYS A 190 -2.92 -15.25 16.78
CA LYS A 190 -3.75 -16.44 16.87
C LYS A 190 -5.20 -16.00 16.97
N MET A 191 -5.90 -16.12 15.85
CA MET A 191 -7.36 -16.11 15.86
C MET A 191 -7.80 -17.08 16.97
N VAL A 192 -8.54 -16.56 17.95
CA VAL A 192 -8.90 -17.30 19.14
C VAL A 192 -10.23 -18.00 18.91
N ALA A 193 -10.30 -19.26 19.32
CA ALA A 193 -11.57 -19.96 19.36
C ALA A 193 -12.52 -19.31 20.37
N TYR A 194 -13.80 -19.25 20.04
CA TYR A 194 -14.81 -18.71 20.96
C TYR A 194 -14.85 -19.50 22.28
N LYS A 195 -15.00 -18.79 23.40
CA LYS A 195 -15.22 -19.38 24.74
C LYS A 195 -16.50 -18.78 25.36
N THR A 196 -17.29 -19.62 26.03
CA THR A 196 -18.57 -19.24 26.66
C THR A 196 -18.44 -18.22 27.80
N LYS A 197 -17.25 -18.04 28.36
CA LYS A 197 -16.92 -16.92 29.26
C LYS A 197 -15.67 -16.21 28.73
N PRO A 198 -15.74 -14.90 28.41
CA PRO A 198 -14.53 -14.14 28.13
C PRO A 198 -13.64 -14.14 29.39
N PRO A 199 -12.31 -14.28 29.25
CA PRO A 199 -11.42 -14.18 30.40
C PRO A 199 -11.61 -12.82 31.08
N PRO A 200 -11.56 -12.75 32.43
CA PRO A 200 -11.91 -11.54 33.21
C PRO A 200 -11.02 -10.31 32.95
N VAL A 201 -10.01 -10.42 32.08
CA VAL A 201 -9.01 -9.37 31.78
C VAL A 201 -9.19 -8.79 30.37
N GLN A 202 -10.10 -9.33 29.54
CA GLN A 202 -10.29 -8.83 28.18
C GLN A 202 -11.11 -7.53 28.19
N LYS A 203 -10.42 -6.40 28.01
CA LYS A 203 -11.06 -5.10 27.78
C LYS A 203 -11.74 -5.09 26.41
N ASP A 204 -12.96 -4.56 26.32
CA ASP A 204 -13.66 -4.33 25.06
C ASP A 204 -13.28 -2.98 24.45
N VAL A 205 -13.55 -2.77 23.15
CA VAL A 205 -13.15 -1.55 22.43
C VAL A 205 -13.71 -0.29 23.08
N LEU A 206 -14.96 -0.31 23.55
CA LEU A 206 -15.63 0.86 24.13
C LEU A 206 -15.06 1.23 25.51
N SER A 207 -14.50 0.26 26.24
CA SER A 207 -13.79 0.48 27.50
C SER A 207 -12.40 1.08 27.30
N VAL A 208 -11.77 0.83 26.15
CA VAL A 208 -10.45 1.37 25.80
C VAL A 208 -10.58 2.72 25.11
N CYS A 209 -11.54 2.86 24.21
CA CYS A 209 -11.83 4.07 23.44
C CYS A 209 -13.33 4.19 23.21
N SER A 210 -13.96 5.19 23.84
CA SER A 210 -15.39 5.48 23.65
C SER A 210 -15.65 6.56 22.60
N ASP A 211 -14.59 7.22 22.11
CA ASP A 211 -14.69 8.27 21.10
C ASP A 211 -14.35 7.75 19.70
N PRO A 212 -15.31 7.69 18.76
CA PRO A 212 -15.07 7.12 17.43
C PRO A 212 -14.05 7.93 16.62
N TYR A 213 -13.94 9.24 16.86
CA TYR A 213 -12.98 10.10 16.16
C TYR A 213 -11.56 9.75 16.55
N THR A 214 -11.29 9.62 17.85
CA THR A 214 -10.00 9.17 18.37
C THR A 214 -9.63 7.80 17.80
N LEU A 215 -10.55 6.82 17.76
CA LEU A 215 -10.22 5.51 17.19
C LEU A 215 -9.86 5.59 15.70
N ALA A 216 -10.57 6.39 14.91
CA ALA A 216 -10.25 6.60 13.49
C ALA A 216 -8.87 7.24 13.29
N GLN A 217 -8.47 8.16 14.17
CA GLN A 217 -7.13 8.75 14.17
C GLN A 217 -6.06 7.71 14.50
N GLN A 218 -6.28 6.85 15.49
CA GLN A 218 -5.33 5.78 15.83
C GLN A 218 -5.24 4.71 14.74
N LEU A 219 -6.35 4.37 14.07
CA LEU A 219 -6.31 3.52 12.87
C LEU A 219 -5.46 4.17 11.77
N THR A 220 -5.58 5.50 11.59
CA THR A 220 -4.79 6.24 10.60
C THR A 220 -3.29 6.22 10.92
N HIS A 221 -2.91 6.29 12.20
CA HIS A 221 -1.52 6.06 12.64
C HIS A 221 -1.00 4.70 12.19
N VAL A 222 -1.74 3.62 12.52
CA VAL A 222 -1.34 2.25 12.14
C VAL A 222 -1.22 2.10 10.62
N GLU A 223 -2.16 2.68 9.87
CA GLU A 223 -2.14 2.63 8.41
C GLU A 223 -0.92 3.34 7.82
N LEU A 224 -0.63 4.59 8.24
CA LEU A 224 0.52 5.34 7.75
C LEU A 224 1.85 4.70 8.15
N GLU A 225 1.95 4.18 9.38
CA GLU A 225 3.11 3.41 9.84
C GLU A 225 3.35 2.23 8.91
N ARG A 226 2.34 1.38 8.67
CA ARG A 226 2.48 0.19 7.81
C ARG A 226 2.81 0.54 6.36
N LEU A 227 2.15 1.56 5.80
CA LEU A 227 2.39 2.04 4.44
C LEU A 227 3.82 2.57 4.25
N SER A 228 4.39 3.23 5.26
CA SER A 228 5.74 3.79 5.18
C SER A 228 6.80 2.75 4.80
N HIS A 229 6.60 1.50 5.21
CA HIS A 229 7.47 0.35 4.96
C HIS A 229 7.40 -0.18 3.52
N ILE A 230 6.33 0.11 2.77
CA ILE A 230 6.14 -0.44 1.42
C ILE A 230 7.00 0.32 0.42
N GLY A 231 7.99 -0.35 -0.16
CA GLY A 231 8.87 0.23 -1.19
C GLY A 231 8.19 0.30 -2.57
N PRO A 232 8.50 1.30 -3.42
CA PRO A 232 8.00 1.35 -4.80
C PRO A 232 8.38 0.11 -5.62
N GLU A 233 9.55 -0.47 -5.36
CA GLU A 233 10.04 -1.70 -5.97
C GLU A 233 9.18 -2.93 -5.65
N GLU A 234 8.48 -2.96 -4.51
CA GLU A 234 7.62 -4.09 -4.14
C GLU A 234 6.45 -4.25 -5.11
N PHE A 235 5.94 -3.15 -5.66
CA PHE A 235 4.90 -3.19 -6.68
C PHE A 235 5.40 -3.90 -7.94
N VAL A 236 6.56 -3.50 -8.46
CA VAL A 236 7.13 -4.13 -9.66
C VAL A 236 7.52 -5.59 -9.40
N GLN A 237 8.12 -5.88 -8.24
CA GLN A 237 8.54 -7.24 -7.87
C GLN A 237 7.35 -8.19 -7.65
N ALA A 238 6.22 -7.69 -7.15
CA ALA A 238 5.00 -8.48 -7.00
C ALA A 238 4.48 -9.03 -8.33
N PHE A 239 4.87 -8.42 -9.46
CA PHE A 239 4.44 -8.80 -10.81
C PHE A 239 5.53 -9.47 -11.65
N ALA A 240 6.78 -9.51 -11.16
CA ALA A 240 7.92 -10.07 -11.91
C ALA A 240 7.84 -11.60 -12.13
N GLN A 241 6.81 -12.28 -11.60
CA GLN A 241 6.55 -13.69 -11.84
C GLN A 241 5.46 -13.88 -12.89
N LYS A 242 5.89 -14.08 -14.15
CA LYS A 242 5.28 -14.93 -15.20
C LYS A 242 5.67 -14.40 -16.59
N ASP A 243 6.88 -14.72 -17.04
CA ASP A 243 7.08 -14.87 -18.49
C ASP A 243 7.24 -16.37 -18.78
N PRO A 244 6.25 -17.05 -19.38
CA PRO A 244 6.34 -18.46 -19.73
C PRO A 244 7.33 -18.75 -20.86
N LEU A 245 7.80 -17.71 -21.59
CA LEU A 245 8.65 -17.85 -22.78
C LEU A 245 10.15 -17.76 -22.49
N ASP A 246 10.57 -17.40 -21.28
CA ASP A 246 11.98 -17.33 -20.89
C ASP A 246 12.33 -18.38 -19.83
N SER A 247 12.43 -19.63 -20.26
CA SER A 247 12.81 -20.77 -19.42
C SER A 247 14.31 -20.85 -19.10
N SER A 248 15.07 -19.76 -19.25
CA SER A 248 16.54 -19.80 -19.12
C SER A 248 17.13 -19.06 -17.91
N GLN A 249 16.33 -18.34 -17.12
CA GLN A 249 16.80 -17.70 -15.89
C GLN A 249 15.73 -17.77 -14.80
N PRO A 250 15.98 -18.39 -13.64
CA PRO A 250 15.11 -18.18 -12.50
C PRO A 250 15.30 -16.73 -12.07
N CYS A 251 14.34 -15.85 -12.40
CA CYS A 251 14.34 -14.47 -11.95
C CYS A 251 14.20 -14.46 -10.42
N PHE A 252 15.35 -14.51 -9.75
CA PHE A 252 15.66 -14.34 -8.32
C PHE A 252 14.81 -15.17 -7.34
N SER A 253 15.36 -16.32 -6.95
CA SER A 253 14.84 -17.28 -5.95
C SER A 253 14.65 -16.74 -4.52
N ASP A 254 14.96 -15.47 -4.24
CA ASP A 254 14.76 -14.81 -2.93
C ASP A 254 13.42 -14.06 -2.79
N GLN A 255 12.54 -14.10 -3.80
CA GLN A 255 11.29 -13.32 -3.83
C GLN A 255 10.30 -13.61 -2.69
N LYS A 256 10.33 -14.79 -2.07
CA LYS A 256 9.44 -15.12 -0.93
C LYS A 256 9.67 -14.27 0.33
N LYS A 257 10.82 -13.60 0.47
CA LYS A 257 11.06 -12.64 1.55
C LYS A 257 10.70 -11.20 1.17
N LYS A 258 10.53 -10.88 -0.12
CA LYS A 258 10.50 -9.50 -0.63
C LYS A 258 9.10 -8.87 -0.75
N THR A 259 8.02 -9.65 -0.66
CA THR A 259 6.62 -9.15 -0.60
C THR A 259 6.07 -9.06 0.82
N SER A 260 6.95 -9.09 1.83
CA SER A 260 6.54 -9.17 3.23
C SER A 260 5.71 -7.96 3.68
N ASN A 261 5.99 -6.75 3.20
CA ASN A 261 5.27 -5.55 3.61
C ASN A 261 3.89 -5.47 2.96
N LEU A 262 3.80 -5.74 1.64
CA LEU A 262 2.51 -5.87 0.96
C LEU A 262 1.61 -6.92 1.64
N GLU A 263 2.17 -8.09 1.96
CA GLU A 263 1.44 -9.15 2.68
C GLU A 263 1.08 -8.77 4.10
N ALA A 264 1.99 -8.12 4.85
CA ALA A 264 1.73 -7.65 6.20
C ALA A 264 0.60 -6.60 6.22
N TYR A 265 0.54 -5.73 5.21
CA TYR A 265 -0.51 -4.73 5.10
C TYR A 265 -1.88 -5.35 4.76
N VAL A 266 -1.91 -6.37 3.90
CA VAL A 266 -3.13 -7.17 3.66
C VAL A 266 -3.56 -7.93 4.92
N LYS A 267 -2.61 -8.47 5.70
CA LYS A 267 -2.91 -9.10 6.99
C LYS A 267 -3.51 -8.11 7.98
N TRP A 268 -3.00 -6.89 8.04
CA TRP A 268 -3.58 -5.82 8.85
C TRP A 268 -5.03 -5.52 8.46
N PHE A 269 -5.31 -5.35 7.16
CA PHE A 269 -6.67 -5.15 6.66
C PHE A 269 -7.62 -6.27 7.15
N ASN A 270 -7.23 -7.52 6.94
CA ASN A 270 -8.04 -8.67 7.35
C ASN A 270 -8.20 -8.71 8.88
N ARG A 271 -7.13 -8.47 9.65
CA ARG A 271 -7.17 -8.41 11.11
C ARG A 271 -8.19 -7.37 11.58
N LEU A 272 -8.21 -6.18 10.99
CA LEU A 272 -9.18 -5.14 11.32
C LEU A 272 -10.62 -5.57 11.03
N CYS A 273 -10.88 -6.22 9.88
CA CYS A 273 -12.20 -6.80 9.58
C CYS A 273 -12.65 -7.78 10.67
N TYR A 274 -11.77 -8.71 11.06
CA TYR A 274 -12.07 -9.70 12.10
C TYR A 274 -12.19 -9.09 13.49
N LEU A 275 -11.42 -8.04 13.81
CA LEU A 275 -11.54 -7.31 15.07
C LEU A 275 -12.92 -6.67 15.20
N VAL A 276 -13.38 -5.96 14.16
CA VAL A 276 -14.72 -5.35 14.12
C VAL A 276 -15.80 -6.40 14.32
N ALA A 277 -15.73 -7.51 13.57
CA ALA A 277 -16.70 -8.60 13.71
C ALA A 277 -16.66 -9.24 15.11
N THR A 278 -15.47 -9.39 15.69
CA THR A 278 -15.28 -9.93 17.04
C THR A 278 -15.92 -9.03 18.09
N GLU A 279 -15.64 -7.73 18.05
CA GLU A 279 -16.19 -6.76 19.00
C GLU A 279 -17.73 -6.65 18.91
N ILE A 280 -18.32 -6.84 17.72
CA ILE A 280 -19.79 -6.85 17.57
C ILE A 280 -20.39 -8.15 18.12
N CYS A 281 -19.76 -9.30 17.89
CA CYS A 281 -20.26 -10.61 18.31
C CYS A 281 -19.97 -10.95 19.78
N MET A 282 -19.06 -10.23 20.44
CA MET A 282 -18.63 -10.52 21.82
C MET A 282 -19.68 -10.17 22.89
N PRO A 283 -20.41 -9.03 22.83
CA PRO A 283 -21.37 -8.68 23.87
C PRO A 283 -22.61 -9.58 23.88
N ALA A 284 -22.88 -10.21 25.03
CA ALA A 284 -24.06 -11.06 25.19
C ALA A 284 -25.39 -10.29 25.07
N LYS A 285 -25.42 -9.01 25.49
CA LYS A 285 -26.64 -8.19 25.48
C LYS A 285 -26.81 -7.48 24.14
N LYS A 286 -27.97 -7.71 23.50
CA LYS A 286 -28.36 -7.05 22.23
C LYS A 286 -28.17 -5.53 22.21
N LYS A 287 -28.54 -4.84 23.30
CA LYS A 287 -28.40 -3.37 23.40
C LYS A 287 -26.92 -2.94 23.34
N GLN A 288 -26.02 -3.70 23.95
CA GLN A 288 -24.58 -3.41 23.91
C GLN A 288 -24.01 -3.68 22.51
N ARG A 289 -24.41 -4.79 21.86
CA ARG A 289 -24.02 -5.05 20.47
C ARG A 289 -24.42 -3.91 19.53
N ALA A 290 -25.65 -3.41 19.65
CA ALA A 290 -26.11 -2.29 18.83
C ALA A 290 -25.26 -1.03 19.03
N LEU A 291 -24.82 -0.73 20.26
CA LEU A 291 -23.91 0.39 20.52
C LEU A 291 -22.54 0.20 19.86
N VAL A 292 -21.99 -1.02 19.89
CA VAL A 292 -20.71 -1.32 19.22
C VAL A 292 -20.83 -1.15 17.69
N VAL A 293 -21.95 -1.58 17.10
CA VAL A 293 -22.21 -1.38 15.67
C VAL A 293 -22.30 0.13 15.34
N GLU A 294 -23.08 0.90 16.11
CA GLU A 294 -23.19 2.35 15.90
C GLU A 294 -21.85 3.07 16.08
N PHE A 295 -21.04 2.65 17.05
CA PHE A 295 -19.68 3.15 17.24
C PHE A 295 -18.81 2.92 16.00
N PHE A 296 -18.75 1.69 15.46
CA PHE A 296 -17.95 1.41 14.26
C PHE A 296 -18.48 2.09 13.00
N ILE A 297 -19.78 2.35 12.90
CA ILE A 297 -20.34 3.19 11.81
C ILE A 297 -19.78 4.62 11.90
N ASP A 298 -19.71 5.19 13.10
CA ASP A 298 -19.17 6.54 13.29
C ASP A 298 -17.64 6.57 13.09
N VAL A 299 -16.90 5.51 13.48
CA VAL A 299 -15.47 5.35 13.17
C VAL A 299 -15.25 5.30 11.65
N ALA A 300 -16.00 4.46 10.94
CA ALA A 300 -15.91 4.33 9.49
C ALA A 300 -16.18 5.67 8.78
N ARG A 301 -17.20 6.40 9.23
CA ARG A 301 -17.48 7.75 8.72
C ARG A 301 -16.31 8.70 8.94
N GLU A 302 -15.66 8.66 10.10
CA GLU A 302 -14.49 9.51 10.32
C GLU A 302 -13.28 9.06 9.49
N CYS A 303 -13.09 7.76 9.28
CA CYS A 303 -12.10 7.26 8.31
C CYS A 303 -12.35 7.84 6.91
N PHE A 304 -13.60 7.90 6.44
CA PHE A 304 -13.95 8.55 5.17
C PHE A 304 -13.56 10.04 5.17
N ASN A 305 -13.89 10.79 6.24
CA ASN A 305 -13.58 12.22 6.36
C ASN A 305 -12.07 12.50 6.33
N ILE A 306 -11.29 11.68 7.04
CA ILE A 306 -9.83 11.78 7.09
C ILE A 306 -9.20 11.49 5.71
N GLY A 307 -9.84 10.66 4.88
CA GLY A 307 -9.24 10.12 3.65
C GLY A 307 -8.62 8.73 3.87
N ASN A 308 -8.97 8.05 4.96
CA ASN A 308 -8.59 6.68 5.27
C ASN A 308 -9.58 5.66 4.71
N PHE A 309 -9.50 5.43 3.41
CA PHE A 309 -10.40 4.53 2.70
C PHE A 309 -10.11 3.05 2.98
N ASN A 310 -8.87 2.69 3.33
CA ASN A 310 -8.52 1.31 3.65
C ASN A 310 -9.20 0.83 4.94
N SER A 311 -9.08 1.58 6.04
CA SER A 311 -9.76 1.26 7.29
C SER A 311 -11.29 1.35 7.17
N LEU A 312 -11.81 2.33 6.43
CA LEU A 312 -13.24 2.41 6.09
C LEU A 312 -13.72 1.10 5.45
N MET A 313 -13.03 0.63 4.41
CA MET A 313 -13.39 -0.61 3.71
C MET A 313 -13.27 -1.83 4.62
N ALA A 314 -12.25 -1.88 5.48
CA ALA A 314 -12.08 -2.98 6.44
C ALA A 314 -13.23 -3.04 7.46
N ILE A 315 -13.66 -1.89 7.98
CA ILE A 315 -14.76 -1.80 8.94
C ILE A 315 -16.09 -2.22 8.29
N ILE A 316 -16.39 -1.73 7.08
CA ILE A 316 -17.57 -2.17 6.31
C ILE A 316 -17.51 -3.68 6.06
N SER A 317 -16.35 -4.19 5.63
CA SER A 317 -16.16 -5.62 5.37
C SER A 317 -16.38 -6.47 6.62
N GLY A 318 -15.88 -6.03 7.78
CA GLY A 318 -16.13 -6.69 9.07
C GLY A 318 -17.61 -6.72 9.45
N MET A 319 -18.35 -5.63 9.24
CA MET A 319 -19.80 -5.56 9.49
C MET A 319 -20.62 -6.41 8.52
N ASN A 320 -20.14 -6.61 7.29
CA ASN A 320 -20.80 -7.41 6.25
C ASN A 320 -20.47 -8.91 6.32
N MET A 321 -19.53 -9.33 7.18
CA MET A 321 -19.31 -10.75 7.45
C MET A 321 -20.61 -11.43 7.90
N SER A 322 -20.88 -12.62 7.37
CA SER A 322 -22.11 -13.38 7.63
C SER A 322 -22.47 -13.53 9.13
N PRO A 323 -21.52 -13.82 10.05
CA PRO A 323 -21.81 -13.86 11.48
C PRO A 323 -22.36 -12.56 12.06
N VAL A 324 -22.04 -11.40 11.48
CA VAL A 324 -22.51 -10.09 11.92
C VAL A 324 -23.83 -9.73 11.23
N SER A 325 -23.90 -9.86 9.91
CA SER A 325 -25.08 -9.47 9.10
C SER A 325 -26.33 -10.31 9.35
N ARG A 326 -26.16 -11.51 9.94
CA ARG A 326 -27.28 -12.36 10.40
C ARG A 326 -27.94 -11.91 11.70
N LEU A 327 -27.33 -11.02 12.49
CA LEU A 327 -27.85 -10.57 13.79
C LEU A 327 -29.05 -9.61 13.66
N LYS A 328 -30.15 -10.07 13.03
CA LYS A 328 -31.28 -9.22 12.63
C LYS A 328 -31.89 -8.47 13.81
N LYS A 329 -31.91 -9.07 15.02
CA LYS A 329 -32.45 -8.41 16.21
C LYS A 329 -31.54 -7.27 16.65
N THR A 330 -30.22 -7.43 16.61
CA THR A 330 -29.28 -6.32 16.84
C THR A 330 -29.46 -5.23 15.79
N TRP A 331 -29.46 -5.55 14.50
CA TRP A 331 -29.60 -4.56 13.41
C TRP A 331 -30.90 -3.76 13.49
N SER A 332 -32.00 -4.36 13.96
CA SER A 332 -33.27 -3.64 14.20
C SER A 332 -33.18 -2.50 15.24
N LYS A 333 -32.09 -2.43 16.01
CA LYS A 333 -31.83 -1.38 17.01
C LYS A 333 -30.81 -0.34 16.56
N VAL A 334 -30.16 -0.55 15.42
CA VAL A 334 -29.10 0.31 14.88
C VAL A 334 -29.70 1.33 13.91
N LYS A 335 -29.22 2.57 13.96
CA LYS A 335 -29.54 3.57 12.92
C LYS A 335 -28.70 3.33 11.65
N THR A 336 -29.23 2.50 10.74
CA THR A 336 -28.49 2.00 9.57
C THR A 336 -28.30 3.01 8.42
N ALA A 337 -29.00 4.14 8.42
CA ALA A 337 -28.92 5.11 7.31
C ALA A 337 -27.48 5.57 7.01
N LYS A 338 -26.68 5.86 8.05
CA LYS A 338 -25.26 6.22 7.89
C LYS A 338 -24.45 5.07 7.29
N PHE A 339 -24.73 3.83 7.72
CA PHE A 339 -24.04 2.64 7.22
C PHE A 339 -24.28 2.44 5.72
N PHE A 340 -25.54 2.51 5.27
CA PHE A 340 -25.88 2.37 3.85
C PHE A 340 -25.24 3.43 2.97
N ILE A 341 -25.10 4.67 3.48
CA ILE A 341 -24.37 5.73 2.76
C ILE A 341 -22.90 5.33 2.58
N LEU A 342 -22.25 4.83 3.63
CA LEU A 342 -20.85 4.40 3.57
C LEU A 342 -20.66 3.19 2.66
N GLU A 343 -21.58 2.22 2.69
CA GLU A 343 -21.59 1.10 1.73
C GLU A 343 -21.70 1.59 0.30
N HIS A 344 -22.61 2.53 0.02
CA HIS A 344 -22.78 3.11 -1.31
C HIS A 344 -21.50 3.84 -1.80
N GLN A 345 -20.76 4.50 -0.91
CA GLN A 345 -19.48 5.13 -1.25
C GLN A 345 -18.41 4.11 -1.64
N MET A 346 -18.45 2.91 -1.08
CA MET A 346 -17.47 1.84 -1.31
C MET A 346 -17.97 0.72 -2.24
N ASP A 347 -19.12 0.93 -2.88
CA ASP A 347 -19.77 -0.06 -3.73
C ASP A 347 -18.94 -0.38 -4.98
N PRO A 348 -18.82 -1.67 -5.37
CA PRO A 348 -18.00 -2.08 -6.52
C PRO A 348 -18.60 -1.72 -7.90
N THR A 349 -19.85 -1.28 -7.98
CA THR A 349 -20.53 -0.93 -9.24
C THR A 349 -19.74 0.14 -10.02
N GLY A 350 -19.73 0.00 -11.34
CA GLY A 350 -18.97 0.92 -12.21
C GLY A 350 -17.46 0.89 -11.93
N ASN A 351 -16.90 -0.26 -11.53
CA ASN A 351 -15.51 -0.41 -11.10
C ASN A 351 -15.17 0.55 -9.94
N PHE A 352 -15.98 0.54 -8.89
CA PHE A 352 -15.85 1.41 -7.73
C PHE A 352 -15.94 2.91 -8.06
N TYR A 353 -16.92 3.30 -8.89
CA TYR A 353 -17.06 4.67 -9.39
C TYR A 353 -17.13 5.73 -8.26
N ASN A 354 -17.95 5.48 -7.25
CA ASN A 354 -18.13 6.40 -6.11
C ASN A 354 -16.83 6.55 -5.30
N TYR A 355 -16.22 5.42 -4.93
CA TYR A 355 -14.93 5.41 -4.23
C TYR A 355 -13.85 6.15 -5.03
N ARG A 356 -13.74 5.90 -6.34
CA ARG A 356 -12.73 6.59 -7.18
C ARG A 356 -12.97 8.09 -7.22
N THR A 357 -14.22 8.53 -7.22
CA THR A 357 -14.57 9.96 -7.14
C THR A 357 -14.16 10.55 -5.79
N ALA A 358 -14.45 9.85 -4.69
CA ALA A 358 -14.02 10.27 -3.35
C ALA A 358 -12.49 10.30 -3.21
N LEU A 359 -11.79 9.31 -3.75
CA LEU A 359 -10.32 9.25 -3.77
C LEU A 359 -9.72 10.43 -4.54
N ARG A 360 -10.25 10.77 -5.72
CA ARG A 360 -9.83 11.96 -6.48
C ARG A 360 -10.05 13.24 -5.69
N GLY A 361 -11.19 13.37 -5.01
CA GLY A 361 -11.47 14.50 -4.11
C GLY A 361 -10.47 14.60 -2.95
N ALA A 362 -10.10 13.48 -2.33
CA ALA A 362 -9.08 13.44 -1.28
C ALA A 362 -7.68 13.77 -1.81
N ALA A 363 -7.31 13.25 -2.98
CA ALA A 363 -6.04 13.59 -3.62
C ALA A 363 -5.95 15.08 -3.98
N HIS A 364 -7.02 15.67 -4.50
CA HIS A 364 -7.07 17.11 -4.77
C HIS A 364 -6.95 17.93 -3.48
N ARG A 365 -7.72 17.58 -2.43
CA ARG A 365 -7.59 18.19 -1.09
C ARG A 365 -6.16 18.14 -0.56
N SER A 366 -5.46 17.03 -0.76
CA SER A 366 -4.08 16.88 -0.32
C SER A 366 -3.13 17.81 -1.06
N GLN A 367 -3.35 18.07 -2.35
CA GLN A 367 -2.52 18.96 -3.16
C GLN A 367 -2.70 20.43 -2.76
N THR A 368 -3.90 20.82 -2.38
CA THR A 368 -4.24 22.19 -1.97
C THR A 368 -4.29 22.37 -0.45
N ALA A 369 -3.72 21.43 0.31
CA ALA A 369 -3.84 21.38 1.76
C ALA A 369 -3.18 22.58 2.46
N HIS A 370 -3.87 23.14 3.45
CA HIS A 370 -3.35 24.19 4.33
C HIS A 370 -2.93 23.64 5.70
N SER A 371 -3.21 22.36 5.96
CA SER A 371 -2.83 21.64 7.17
C SER A 371 -2.34 20.22 6.85
N ASN A 372 -1.56 19.62 7.75
CA ASN A 372 -1.11 18.23 7.57
C ASN A 372 -2.27 17.22 7.61
N ARG A 373 -3.38 17.54 8.30
CA ARG A 373 -4.59 16.69 8.32
C ARG A 373 -5.20 16.53 6.94
N GLU A 374 -5.19 17.59 6.13
CA GLU A 374 -5.80 17.56 4.80
C GLU A 374 -4.97 16.79 3.78
N LYS A 375 -3.69 16.51 4.08
CA LYS A 375 -2.77 15.75 3.22
C LYS A 375 -2.99 14.24 3.25
N ILE A 376 -3.75 13.73 4.22
CA ILE A 376 -3.91 12.29 4.40
C ILE A 376 -4.74 11.70 3.25
N VAL A 377 -4.15 10.74 2.54
CA VAL A 377 -4.82 9.93 1.53
C VAL A 377 -4.35 8.49 1.70
N ILE A 378 -5.24 7.60 2.13
CA ILE A 378 -4.94 6.18 2.29
C ILE A 378 -5.93 5.41 1.43
N PRO A 379 -5.50 4.95 0.24
CA PRO A 379 -6.40 4.34 -0.74
C PRO A 379 -6.89 2.96 -0.25
N PHE A 380 -7.99 2.47 -0.82
CA PHE A 380 -8.35 1.07 -0.67
C PHE A 380 -7.30 0.22 -1.39
N PHE A 381 -6.36 -0.32 -0.61
CA PHE A 381 -5.09 -0.81 -1.13
C PHE A 381 -5.23 -1.98 -2.08
N SER A 382 -6.21 -2.85 -1.84
CA SER A 382 -6.44 -4.01 -2.69
C SER A 382 -6.88 -3.63 -4.10
N LEU A 383 -7.66 -2.54 -4.23
CA LEU A 383 -8.05 -2.03 -5.53
C LEU A 383 -6.87 -1.33 -6.22
N LEU A 384 -6.04 -0.58 -5.47
CA LEU A 384 -4.80 0.00 -6.00
C LEU A 384 -3.88 -1.09 -6.57
N ILE A 385 -3.61 -2.16 -5.81
CA ILE A 385 -2.77 -3.28 -6.28
C ILE A 385 -3.39 -3.98 -7.49
N LYS A 386 -4.72 -4.15 -7.49
CA LYS A 386 -5.45 -4.72 -8.62
C LYS A 386 -5.30 -3.87 -9.88
N ASP A 387 -5.41 -2.54 -9.76
CA ASP A 387 -5.27 -1.61 -10.89
C ASP A 387 -3.84 -1.64 -11.45
N ILE A 388 -2.82 -1.58 -10.58
CA ILE A 388 -1.41 -1.66 -11.01
C ILE A 388 -1.12 -3.02 -11.67
N TYR A 389 -1.68 -4.11 -11.14
CA TYR A 389 -1.57 -5.44 -11.76
C TYR A 389 -2.17 -5.46 -13.17
N PHE A 390 -3.41 -5.00 -13.34
CA PHE A 390 -4.05 -5.01 -14.67
C PHE A 390 -3.37 -4.08 -15.66
N LEU A 391 -2.83 -2.95 -15.21
CA LEU A 391 -2.00 -2.08 -16.04
C LEU A 391 -0.73 -2.80 -16.50
N ASN A 392 -0.10 -3.57 -15.61
CA ASN A 392 1.08 -4.36 -15.98
C ASN A 392 0.73 -5.48 -16.96
N GLU A 393 -0.33 -6.24 -16.72
CA GLU A 393 -0.70 -7.39 -17.58
C GLU A 393 -1.30 -6.96 -18.91
N GLY A 394 -1.96 -5.80 -18.96
CA GLY A 394 -2.64 -5.30 -20.16
C GLY A 394 -1.70 -4.86 -21.29
N CYS A 395 -0.43 -4.63 -20.99
CA CYS A 395 0.55 -4.09 -21.94
C CYS A 395 1.86 -4.90 -21.92
N ALA A 396 2.41 -5.22 -23.09
CA ALA A 396 3.69 -5.91 -23.20
C ALA A 396 4.86 -5.04 -22.69
N ASN A 397 5.84 -5.66 -22.02
CA ASN A 397 7.06 -5.00 -21.54
C ASN A 397 7.97 -4.55 -22.69
N ARG A 398 7.93 -5.29 -23.82
CA ARG A 398 8.66 -4.98 -25.04
C ARG A 398 7.71 -4.91 -26.24
N LEU A 399 8.02 -4.01 -27.16
CA LEU A 399 7.37 -3.93 -28.47
C LEU A 399 7.97 -4.97 -29.44
N PRO A 400 7.31 -5.27 -30.57
CA PRO A 400 7.79 -6.26 -31.54
C PRO A 400 9.20 -5.99 -32.11
N ASN A 401 9.66 -4.73 -32.08
CA ASN A 401 11.01 -4.34 -32.48
C ASN A 401 12.08 -4.55 -31.38
N GLY A 402 11.71 -5.14 -30.24
CA GLY A 402 12.58 -5.39 -29.09
C GLY A 402 12.75 -4.19 -28.15
N HIS A 403 12.21 -3.01 -28.50
CA HIS A 403 12.26 -1.83 -27.64
C HIS A 403 11.47 -2.05 -26.35
N VAL A 404 11.93 -1.43 -25.27
CA VAL A 404 11.19 -1.31 -24.02
C VAL A 404 9.99 -0.41 -24.27
N ASN A 405 8.80 -0.86 -23.88
CA ASN A 405 7.56 -0.07 -23.94
C ASN A 405 7.54 0.95 -22.79
N PHE A 406 8.18 2.10 -23.00
CA PHE A 406 8.37 3.09 -21.95
C PHE A 406 7.05 3.80 -21.55
N GLU A 407 6.12 3.97 -22.50
CA GLU A 407 4.79 4.52 -22.24
C GLU A 407 4.02 3.74 -21.18
N LYS A 408 4.05 2.39 -21.25
CA LYS A 408 3.52 1.52 -20.20
C LYS A 408 4.12 1.85 -18.82
N PHE A 409 5.45 2.01 -18.77
CA PHE A 409 6.14 2.24 -17.50
C PHE A 409 5.90 3.65 -16.96
N VAL A 410 5.70 4.65 -17.81
CA VAL A 410 5.29 5.99 -17.37
C VAL A 410 3.95 5.91 -16.65
N GLU A 411 2.97 5.18 -17.18
CA GLU A 411 1.66 5.03 -16.52
C GLU A 411 1.77 4.23 -15.22
N LEU A 412 2.60 3.18 -15.18
CA LEU A 412 2.87 2.41 -13.96
C LEU A 412 3.53 3.30 -12.89
N ALA A 413 4.54 4.06 -13.29
CA ALA A 413 5.27 4.98 -12.42
C ALA A 413 4.38 6.11 -11.93
N ARG A 414 3.40 6.58 -12.72
CA ARG A 414 2.43 7.58 -12.27
C ARG A 414 1.61 7.05 -11.08
N GLN A 415 1.07 5.85 -11.19
CA GLN A 415 0.27 5.22 -10.13
C GLN A 415 1.09 4.93 -8.86
N VAL A 416 2.29 4.38 -9.03
CA VAL A 416 3.20 4.12 -7.90
C VAL A 416 3.68 5.43 -7.29
N GLY A 417 4.02 6.43 -8.11
CA GLY A 417 4.48 7.75 -7.68
C GLY A 417 3.45 8.48 -6.81
N GLU A 418 2.18 8.48 -7.22
CA GLU A 418 1.07 9.03 -6.42
C GLU A 418 0.99 8.37 -5.04
N PHE A 419 1.06 7.04 -5.00
CA PHE A 419 1.08 6.30 -3.74
C PHE A 419 2.29 6.65 -2.86
N ILE A 420 3.48 6.79 -3.46
CA ILE A 420 4.70 7.18 -2.74
C ILE A 420 4.54 8.57 -2.12
N THR A 421 3.90 9.51 -2.81
CA THR A 421 3.59 10.83 -2.24
C THR A 421 2.65 10.72 -1.04
N TRP A 422 1.57 9.94 -1.16
CA TRP A 422 0.59 9.83 -0.08
C TRP A 422 1.14 9.19 1.19
N LYS A 423 2.02 8.19 1.07
CA LYS A 423 2.60 7.52 2.26
C LYS A 423 3.66 8.34 3.00
N GLN A 424 4.14 9.46 2.43
CA GLN A 424 5.15 10.32 3.07
C GLN A 424 4.56 11.28 4.11
N VAL A 425 3.23 11.32 4.24
CA VAL A 425 2.54 12.18 5.20
C VAL A 425 2.80 11.70 6.62
N GLU A 426 3.34 12.58 7.46
CA GLU A 426 3.41 12.36 8.90
C GLU A 426 2.01 12.46 9.50
N CYS A 427 1.66 11.50 10.36
CA CYS A 427 0.34 11.49 10.98
C CYS A 427 0.19 12.68 11.93
N PRO A 428 -0.77 13.59 11.71
CA PRO A 428 -0.91 14.83 12.46
C PRO A 428 -1.72 14.67 13.76
N PHE A 429 -2.15 13.45 14.09
CA PHE A 429 -2.97 13.18 15.27
C PHE A 429 -2.07 12.77 16.45
N GLU A 430 -2.51 13.04 17.67
CA GLU A 430 -1.78 12.59 18.86
C GLU A 430 -1.84 11.06 18.99
N GLU A 431 -0.75 10.45 19.43
CA GLU A 431 -0.68 8.99 19.64
C GLU A 431 -1.25 8.59 20.99
N GLU A 432 -2.22 7.69 20.98
CA GLU A 432 -2.83 7.11 22.18
C GLU A 432 -2.37 5.66 22.36
N ARG A 433 -1.24 5.49 23.08
CA ARG A 433 -0.54 4.20 23.22
C ARG A 433 -1.43 3.05 23.68
N ASN A 434 -2.40 3.32 24.57
CA ASN A 434 -3.32 2.29 25.06
C ASN A 434 -4.24 1.76 23.95
N ILE A 435 -4.69 2.64 23.05
CA ILE A 435 -5.55 2.29 21.93
C ILE A 435 -4.74 1.56 20.86
N LEU A 436 -3.55 2.06 20.53
CA LEU A 436 -2.63 1.42 19.58
C LEU A 436 -2.27 0.00 20.05
N GLN A 437 -1.90 -0.16 21.33
CA GLN A 437 -1.63 -1.48 21.90
C GLN A 437 -2.85 -2.41 21.79
N TYR A 438 -4.05 -1.90 22.05
CA TYR A 438 -5.28 -2.68 21.92
C TYR A 438 -5.53 -3.12 20.47
N LEU A 439 -5.47 -2.21 19.49
CA LEU A 439 -5.62 -2.53 18.06
C LEU A 439 -4.66 -3.66 17.62
N HIS A 440 -3.43 -3.60 18.12
CA HIS A 440 -2.39 -4.56 17.83
C HIS A 440 -2.54 -5.92 18.51
N SER A 441 -2.94 -5.96 19.79
CA SER A 441 -2.93 -7.20 20.58
C SER A 441 -4.30 -7.78 20.94
N ALA A 442 -5.39 -7.09 20.64
CA ALA A 442 -6.74 -7.59 20.93
C ALA A 442 -6.95 -8.95 20.23
N PRO A 443 -7.44 -9.98 20.94
CA PRO A 443 -7.67 -11.27 20.32
C PRO A 443 -8.86 -11.16 19.36
N VAL A 444 -8.67 -11.65 18.13
CA VAL A 444 -9.72 -11.71 17.11
C VAL A 444 -10.24 -13.15 17.01
N PHE A 445 -11.53 -13.36 16.82
CA PHE A 445 -12.08 -14.70 16.67
C PHE A 445 -11.74 -15.31 15.31
N THR A 446 -11.58 -16.64 15.28
CA THR A 446 -11.61 -17.41 14.02
C THR A 446 -12.95 -17.24 13.32
N GLU A 447 -13.04 -17.56 12.03
CA GLU A 447 -14.33 -17.59 11.32
C GLU A 447 -15.36 -18.45 12.07
N ASP A 448 -14.98 -19.68 12.42
CA ASP A 448 -15.82 -20.60 13.21
C ASP A 448 -16.19 -20.04 14.59
N GLY A 449 -15.25 -19.34 15.25
CA GLY A 449 -15.47 -18.65 16.51
C GLY A 449 -16.50 -17.52 16.38
N LEU A 450 -16.44 -16.73 15.30
CA LEU A 450 -17.42 -15.70 15.00
C LEU A 450 -18.82 -16.29 14.78
N TYR A 451 -18.93 -17.36 14.00
CA TYR A 451 -20.23 -18.02 13.79
C TYR A 451 -20.79 -18.56 15.10
N LEU A 452 -19.98 -19.22 15.93
CA LEU A 452 -20.43 -19.70 17.23
C LEU A 452 -20.89 -18.53 18.12
N ALA A 453 -20.08 -17.46 18.25
CA ALA A 453 -20.43 -16.26 19.01
C ALA A 453 -21.74 -15.61 18.52
N SER A 454 -21.94 -15.58 17.21
CA SER A 454 -23.16 -15.08 16.57
C SER A 454 -24.38 -15.91 16.95
N TYR A 455 -24.29 -17.24 16.89
CA TYR A 455 -25.39 -18.14 17.27
C TYR A 455 -25.72 -18.10 18.76
N GLU A 456 -24.70 -17.96 19.62
CA GLU A 456 -24.90 -17.77 21.06
C GLU A 456 -25.53 -16.40 21.37
N SER A 457 -25.26 -15.38 20.54
CA SER A 457 -25.86 -14.05 20.64
C SER A 457 -27.30 -13.98 20.13
N GLU A 458 -27.58 -14.65 19.01
CA GLU A 458 -28.90 -14.77 18.38
C GLU A 458 -29.06 -16.16 17.76
N SER A 459 -30.00 -16.93 18.28
CA SER A 459 -30.19 -18.35 17.93
C SER A 459 -30.35 -18.58 16.41
N PRO A 460 -29.99 -19.78 15.92
CA PRO A 460 -30.21 -20.20 14.53
C PRO A 460 -31.67 -19.98 14.07
N GLU A 461 -31.85 -19.47 12.85
CA GLU A 461 -33.18 -19.18 12.28
C GLU A 461 -33.73 -20.34 11.44
N ASN A 462 -32.86 -21.20 10.92
CA ASN A 462 -33.23 -22.31 10.05
C ASN A 462 -32.46 -23.61 10.39
N GLN A 463 -32.84 -24.71 9.74
CA GLN A 463 -32.25 -26.03 10.03
C GLN A 463 -30.76 -26.11 9.67
N VAL A 464 -30.32 -25.44 8.59
CA VAL A 464 -28.91 -25.40 8.16
C VAL A 464 -28.05 -24.71 9.21
N GLU A 465 -28.48 -23.55 9.70
CA GLU A 465 -27.80 -22.83 10.79
C GLU A 465 -27.79 -23.66 12.08
N LYS A 466 -28.89 -24.36 12.39
CA LYS A 466 -29.00 -25.20 13.58
C LYS A 466 -27.99 -26.36 13.55
N ASP A 467 -27.81 -26.98 12.39
CA ASP A 467 -26.85 -28.07 12.22
C ASP A 467 -25.41 -27.56 12.24
N ARG A 468 -25.13 -26.41 11.61
CA ARG A 468 -23.83 -25.74 11.72
C ARG A 468 -23.50 -25.35 13.15
N TRP A 469 -24.45 -24.76 13.88
CA TRP A 469 -24.27 -24.41 15.29
C TRP A 469 -23.94 -25.63 16.15
N LYS A 470 -24.67 -26.75 16.00
CA LYS A 470 -24.37 -28.00 16.71
C LYS A 470 -22.95 -28.49 16.41
N SER A 471 -22.58 -28.52 15.12
CA SER A 471 -21.23 -28.93 14.69
C SER A 471 -20.14 -28.06 15.30
N LEU A 472 -20.30 -26.73 15.23
CA LEU A 472 -19.36 -25.76 15.81
C LEU A 472 -19.27 -25.92 17.33
N ARG A 473 -20.40 -26.09 18.01
CA ARG A 473 -20.44 -26.27 19.46
C ARG A 473 -19.68 -27.53 19.89
N THR A 474 -19.86 -28.64 19.18
CA THR A 474 -19.11 -29.88 19.42
C THR A 474 -17.62 -29.72 19.12
N SER A 475 -17.27 -29.09 17.99
CA SER A 475 -15.87 -28.94 17.57
C SER A 475 -15.07 -27.99 18.47
N ILE A 476 -15.68 -26.87 18.89
CA ILE A 476 -15.01 -25.79 19.61
C ILE A 476 -15.10 -25.97 21.13
N LEU A 477 -16.29 -26.29 21.66
CA LEU A 477 -16.53 -26.42 23.09
C LEU A 477 -16.44 -27.88 23.59
N GLY A 478 -16.47 -28.87 22.70
CA GLY A 478 -16.30 -30.28 23.06
C GLY A 478 -14.84 -30.72 23.18
N LYS A 479 -13.88 -29.84 22.85
CA LYS A 479 -12.42 -30.08 22.98
C LYS A 479 -11.82 -29.49 24.26
N THR A 480 -12.66 -28.95 25.15
CA THR A 480 -12.31 -28.55 26.53
C THR A 480 -12.91 -29.54 27.51
#